data_AF-A0A6H0WP09-F1
#
_entry.id   AF-A0A6H0WP09-F1
#
_cell.length_a   1.000
_cell.length_b   1.000
_cell.length_c   1.000
_cell.angle_alpha   90.00
_cell.angle_beta   90.00
_cell.angle_gamma   90.00
#
_symmetry.space_group_name_H-M   'P 1'
#
loop_
_entity.id
_entity.type
_entity.pdbx_description
1 polymer ?
#
loop_
_entity_poly.entity_id
_entity_poly.type
_entity_poly.pdbx_seq_one_letter_code
_entity_poly.pdbx_strand_id
1 'polypeptide(L)'
;MNFYRVEQMPGFIKKEMQKIQKAVQPFMKKTVIYRFLAIPLAAFSLFHLAAFLFHASADRESLISAGIFALLAALGLALFKEAGYQHKQIQKTVHIYMLNRIKKSEILSEERKNSYTRQIKEEPFAMRSFVEFLTEEDRRKKM
;
A
#
# COMPACT_ATOMS: atom_id res chain seq x y z
N MET A 1 5.60 4.04 0.21
CA MET A 1 5.74 5.11 1.22
C MET A 1 6.65 4.61 2.32
N ASN A 2 7.82 5.23 2.47
CA ASN A 2 8.77 4.85 3.50
C ASN A 2 8.48 5.67 4.77
N PHE A 3 7.63 5.13 5.66
CA PHE A 3 7.29 5.77 6.94
C PHE A 3 8.46 5.76 7.95
N TYR A 4 9.58 5.13 7.62
CA TYR A 4 10.74 4.98 8.51
C TYR A 4 11.54 6.27 8.79
N ARG A 5 11.18 7.41 8.17
CA ARG A 5 11.78 8.73 8.49
C ARG A 5 10.87 9.65 9.31
N VAL A 6 9.72 9.15 9.78
CA VAL A 6 8.76 9.94 10.57
C VAL A 6 9.35 10.44 11.90
N GLU A 7 10.36 9.76 12.43
CA GLU A 7 11.03 10.13 13.68
C GLU A 7 11.88 11.40 13.57
N GLN A 8 12.38 11.71 12.37
CA GLN A 8 13.21 12.88 12.09
C GLN A 8 12.37 14.11 11.68
N MET A 9 11.05 13.97 11.58
CA MET A 9 10.15 15.04 11.16
C MET A 9 9.76 15.94 12.35
N PRO A 10 9.51 17.24 12.09
CA PRO A 10 8.91 18.14 13.08
C PRO A 10 7.65 17.55 13.71
N GLY A 11 7.41 17.88 14.99
CA GLY A 11 6.34 17.26 15.79
C GLY A 11 4.94 17.38 15.18
N PHE A 12 4.62 18.47 14.48
CA PHE A 12 3.33 18.65 13.81
C PHE A 12 3.15 17.69 12.62
N ILE A 13 4.21 17.45 11.84
CA ILE A 13 4.19 16.48 10.73
C ILE A 13 4.12 15.06 11.29
N LYS A 14 4.92 14.75 12.31
CA LYS A 14 4.94 13.42 12.96
C LYS A 14 3.56 13.00 13.44
N LYS A 15 2.81 13.92 14.06
CA LYS A 15 1.43 13.69 14.51
C LYS A 15 0.49 13.30 13.36
N GLU A 16 0.59 13.99 12.22
CA GLU A 16 -0.24 13.69 11.05
C GLU A 16 0.15 12.36 10.39
N MET A 17 1.45 12.05 10.32
CA MET A 17 1.92 10.76 9.81
C MET A 17 1.44 9.58 10.67
N GLN A 18 1.42 9.74 12.00
CA GLN A 18 0.87 8.72 12.90
C GLN A 18 -0.64 8.49 12.69
N LYS A 19 -1.41 9.54 12.41
CA LYS A 19 -2.85 9.41 12.10
C LYS A 19 -3.07 8.66 10.79
N ILE A 20 -2.28 8.97 9.76
CA ILE A 20 -2.30 8.24 8.48
C ILE A 20 -1.95 6.76 8.71
N GLN A 21 -0.89 6.49 9.47
CA GLN A 21 -0.46 5.12 9.78
C GLN A 21 -1.55 4.34 10.52
N LYS A 22 -2.24 4.96 11.48
CA LYS A 22 -3.39 4.34 12.16
C LYS A 22 -4.54 4.05 11.19
N ALA A 23 -4.85 4.98 10.28
CA ALA A 23 -5.93 4.82 9.31
C ALA A 23 -5.67 3.67 8.31
N VAL A 24 -4.41 3.44 7.92
CA VAL A 24 -4.04 2.41 6.93
C VAL A 24 -3.59 1.09 7.55
N GLN A 25 -3.36 1.05 8.86
CA GLN A 25 -2.94 -0.14 9.61
C GLN A 25 -3.73 -1.42 9.29
N PRO A 26 -5.08 -1.43 9.23
CA PRO A 26 -5.83 -2.66 8.95
C PRO A 26 -5.49 -3.23 7.56
N PHE A 27 -5.34 -2.36 6.55
CA PHE A 27 -4.98 -2.77 5.19
C PHE A 27 -3.53 -3.23 5.11
N MET A 28 -2.60 -2.52 5.79
CA MET A 28 -1.20 -2.91 5.86
C MET A 28 -1.01 -4.33 6.42
N LYS A 29 -1.68 -4.64 7.54
CA LYS A 29 -1.61 -5.98 8.15
C LYS A 29 -2.04 -7.06 7.16
N LYS A 30 -3.16 -6.86 6.45
CA LYS A 30 -3.65 -7.79 5.43
C LYS A 30 -2.68 -7.95 4.27
N THR A 31 -2.14 -6.86 3.72
CA THR A 31 -1.16 -6.91 2.63
C THR A 31 0.07 -7.74 3.01
N VAL A 32 0.61 -7.55 4.23
CA VAL A 32 1.79 -8.29 4.69
C VAL A 32 1.50 -9.78 4.80
N ILE A 33 0.40 -10.14 5.47
CA ILE A 33 0.01 -11.55 5.63
C ILE A 33 -0.22 -12.22 4.27
N TYR A 34 -0.96 -11.58 3.37
CA TYR A 34 -1.25 -12.17 2.06
C TYR A 34 0.00 -12.31 1.20
N ARG A 35 0.92 -11.36 1.19
CA ARG A 35 2.19 -11.52 0.46
C ARG A 35 3.07 -12.60 1.06
N PHE A 36 3.14 -12.64 2.40
CA PHE A 36 3.94 -13.63 3.11
C PHE A 36 3.48 -15.07 2.81
N LEU A 37 2.17 -15.28 2.68
CA LEU A 37 1.62 -16.58 2.29
C LEU A 37 1.72 -16.82 0.77
N ALA A 38 1.41 -15.82 -0.04
CA ALA A 38 1.36 -15.94 -1.49
C ALA A 38 2.70 -16.30 -2.12
N ILE A 39 3.79 -15.64 -1.71
CA ILE A 39 5.09 -15.76 -2.38
C ILE A 39 5.66 -17.18 -2.24
N PRO A 40 5.80 -17.76 -1.03
CA PRO A 40 6.31 -19.12 -0.90
C PRO A 40 5.38 -20.14 -1.55
N LEU A 41 4.07 -19.98 -1.39
CA LEU A 41 3.09 -20.91 -1.96
C LEU A 41 3.13 -20.93 -3.48
N ALA A 42 3.12 -19.75 -4.11
CA ALA A 42 3.23 -19.64 -5.56
C ALA A 42 4.60 -20.13 -6.06
N ALA A 43 5.70 -19.72 -5.43
CA ALA A 43 7.05 -20.11 -5.84
C ALA A 43 7.25 -21.64 -5.77
N PHE A 44 6.89 -22.25 -4.64
CA PHE A 44 7.02 -23.69 -4.44
C PHE A 44 6.18 -24.47 -5.45
N SER A 45 4.92 -24.04 -5.66
CA SER A 45 4.00 -24.73 -6.56
C SER A 45 4.39 -24.57 -8.03
N LEU A 46 4.78 -23.37 -8.45
CA LEU A 46 5.24 -23.11 -9.82
C LEU A 46 6.55 -23.84 -10.11
N PHE A 47 7.45 -23.96 -9.13
CA PHE A 47 8.66 -24.75 -9.28
C PHE A 47 8.35 -26.24 -9.52
N HIS A 48 7.42 -26.82 -8.76
CA HIS A 48 7.00 -28.22 -8.95
C HIS A 48 6.30 -28.44 -10.29
N LEU A 49 5.45 -27.50 -10.71
CA LEU A 49 4.82 -27.55 -12.03
C LEU A 49 5.84 -27.46 -13.16
N ALA A 50 6.82 -26.56 -13.04
CA ALA A 50 7.91 -26.47 -14.01
C ALA A 50 8.73 -27.77 -14.06
N ALA A 51 9.07 -28.35 -12.91
CA ALA A 51 9.77 -29.62 -12.84
C ALA A 51 8.98 -30.75 -13.53
N PHE A 52 7.67 -30.83 -13.29
CA PHE A 52 6.77 -31.77 -13.95
C PHE A 52 6.82 -31.63 -15.48
N LEU A 53 6.77 -30.41 -16.00
CA LEU A 53 6.79 -30.15 -17.45
C LEU A 53 8.07 -30.63 -18.15
N PHE A 54 9.21 -30.64 -17.46
CA PHE A 54 10.50 -30.97 -18.06
C PHE A 54 11.02 -32.39 -17.73
N HIS A 55 10.54 -33.02 -16.64
CA HIS A 55 11.16 -34.25 -16.12
C HIS A 55 10.19 -35.39 -15.77
N ALA A 56 8.87 -35.17 -15.74
CA ALA A 56 7.93 -36.19 -15.28
C ALA A 56 7.35 -37.06 -16.41
N SER A 57 7.09 -38.33 -16.11
CA SER A 57 6.24 -39.20 -16.92
C SER A 57 4.77 -38.78 -16.78
N ALA A 58 3.98 -38.93 -17.85
CA ALA A 58 2.55 -38.62 -17.85
C ALA A 58 1.70 -39.75 -17.22
N ASP A 59 2.19 -40.34 -16.13
CA ASP A 59 1.45 -41.34 -15.38
C ASP A 59 0.41 -40.70 -14.45
N ARG A 60 -0.50 -41.54 -13.93
CA ARG A 60 -1.63 -41.09 -13.14
C ARG A 60 -1.22 -40.35 -11.87
N GLU A 61 -0.16 -40.80 -11.19
CA GLU A 61 0.28 -40.20 -9.93
C GLU A 61 0.89 -38.81 -10.18
N SER A 62 1.72 -38.71 -11.21
CA SER A 62 2.33 -37.45 -11.63
C SER A 62 1.28 -36.41 -12.06
N LEU A 63 0.21 -36.83 -12.76
CA LEU A 63 -0.90 -35.94 -13.13
C LEU A 63 -1.71 -35.46 -11.92
N ILE A 64 -1.96 -36.32 -10.94
CA ILE A 64 -2.64 -35.93 -9.69
C ILE A 64 -1.79 -34.91 -8.92
N SER A 65 -0.49 -35.17 -8.79
CA SER A 65 0.47 -34.27 -8.14
C SER A 65 0.50 -32.91 -8.83
N ALA A 66 0.60 -32.88 -10.16
CA ALA A 66 0.52 -31.65 -10.95
C ALA A 66 -0.80 -30.90 -10.71
N GLY A 67 -1.93 -31.60 -10.62
CA GLY A 67 -3.23 -31.01 -10.27
C GLY A 67 -3.23 -30.32 -8.90
N ILE A 68 -2.63 -30.95 -7.88
CA ILE A 68 -2.50 -30.36 -6.55
C ILE A 68 -1.63 -29.10 -6.60
N PHE A 69 -0.46 -29.16 -7.24
CA PHE A 69 0.41 -27.99 -7.37
C PHE A 69 -0.22 -26.87 -8.19
N ALA A 70 -1.02 -27.18 -9.22
CA ALA A 70 -1.79 -26.18 -9.96
C ALA A 70 -2.79 -25.44 -9.06
N LEU A 71 -3.50 -26.17 -8.20
CA LEU A 71 -4.42 -25.57 -7.22
C LEU A 71 -3.66 -24.68 -6.22
N LEU A 72 -2.54 -25.14 -5.69
CA LEU A 72 -1.72 -24.36 -4.76
C LEU A 72 -1.14 -23.10 -5.43
N ALA A 73 -0.69 -23.20 -6.67
CA ALA A 73 -0.23 -22.05 -7.45
C ALA A 73 -1.37 -21.03 -7.66
N ALA A 74 -2.57 -21.50 -8.02
CA ALA A 74 -3.74 -20.64 -8.19
C ALA A 74 -4.11 -19.91 -6.89
N LEU A 75 -4.08 -20.61 -5.74
CA LEU A 75 -4.29 -20.00 -4.43
C LEU A 75 -3.22 -18.96 -4.08
N GLY A 76 -1.95 -19.27 -4.32
CA GLY A 76 -0.84 -18.32 -4.12
C GLY A 76 -1.01 -17.05 -4.95
N LEU A 77 -1.36 -17.18 -6.23
CA LEU A 77 -1.61 -16.05 -7.12
C LEU A 77 -2.85 -15.24 -6.72
N ALA A 78 -3.91 -15.89 -6.25
CA ALA A 78 -5.10 -15.21 -5.74
C ALA A 78 -4.78 -14.37 -4.50
N LEU A 79 -4.02 -14.91 -3.54
CA LEU A 79 -3.54 -14.17 -2.38
C LEU A 79 -2.65 -12.99 -2.77
N PHE A 80 -1.78 -13.18 -3.78
CA PHE A 80 -0.93 -12.10 -4.29
C PHE A 80 -1.77 -10.94 -4.89
N LYS A 81 -2.79 -11.28 -5.68
CA LYS A 81 -3.72 -10.32 -6.26
C LYS A 81 -4.47 -9.55 -5.18
N GLU A 82 -4.97 -10.25 -4.16
CA GLU A 82 -5.65 -9.63 -3.01
C GLU A 82 -4.71 -8.69 -2.26
N ALA A 83 -3.46 -9.07 -2.02
CA ALA A 83 -2.48 -8.18 -1.41
C ALA A 83 -2.26 -6.89 -2.22
N GLY A 84 -2.29 -6.99 -3.55
CA GLY A 84 -2.26 -5.85 -4.46
C GLY A 84 -3.48 -4.95 -4.33
N TYR A 85 -4.69 -5.52 -4.19
CA TYR A 85 -5.92 -4.77 -3.92
C TYR A 85 -5.83 -4.00 -2.60
N GLN A 86 -5.42 -4.68 -1.52
CA GLN A 86 -5.22 -4.05 -0.21
C GLN A 86 -4.18 -2.91 -0.27
N HIS A 87 -3.11 -3.08 -1.07
CA HIS A 87 -2.14 -2.02 -1.29
C HIS A 87 -2.74 -0.78 -1.98
N LYS A 88 -3.62 -0.96 -2.97
CA LYS A 88 -4.34 0.15 -3.60
C LYS A 88 -5.25 0.87 -2.60
N GLN A 89 -5.88 0.13 -1.70
CA GLN A 89 -6.72 0.72 -0.65
C GLN A 89 -5.90 1.56 0.33
N ILE A 90 -4.68 1.14 0.70
CA ILE A 90 -3.75 1.97 1.47
C ILE A 90 -3.57 3.33 0.77
N GLN A 91 -3.17 3.34 -0.51
CA GLN A 91 -2.93 4.58 -1.25
C GLN A 91 -4.17 5.48 -1.29
N LYS A 92 -5.34 4.89 -1.56
CA LYS A 92 -6.63 5.59 -1.58
C LYS A 92 -6.95 6.21 -0.21
N THR A 93 -6.79 5.46 0.87
CA THR A 93 -7.04 5.94 2.24
C THR A 93 -6.10 7.08 2.62
N VAL A 94 -4.80 6.99 2.28
CA VAL A 94 -3.85 8.09 2.50
C VAL A 94 -4.28 9.34 1.74
N HIS A 95 -4.64 9.19 0.47
CA HIS A 95 -5.04 10.30 -0.39
C HIS A 95 -6.30 11.00 0.13
N ILE A 96 -7.34 10.22 0.47
CA ILE A 96 -8.57 10.74 1.06
C ILE A 96 -8.29 11.47 2.37
N TYR A 97 -7.44 10.91 3.23
CA TYR A 97 -7.05 11.55 4.48
C TYR A 97 -6.44 12.92 4.26
N MET A 98 -5.44 13.03 3.36
CA MET A 98 -4.74 14.29 3.09
C MET A 98 -5.70 15.36 2.56
N LEU A 99 -6.55 15.01 1.58
CA LEU A 99 -7.55 15.93 1.02
C LEU A 99 -8.54 16.43 2.09
N ASN A 100 -9.03 15.52 2.93
CA ASN A 100 -9.94 15.89 4.02
C ASN A 100 -9.25 16.77 5.06
N ARG A 101 -7.97 16.53 5.35
CA ARG A 101 -7.20 17.32 6.32
C ARG A 101 -6.91 18.73 5.82
N ILE A 102 -6.63 18.90 4.53
CA ILE A 102 -6.47 20.23 3.91
C ILE A 102 -7.76 21.03 3.98
N LYS A 103 -8.89 20.42 3.60
CA LYS A 103 -10.21 21.08 3.62
C LYS A 103 -10.58 21.60 5.01
N LYS A 104 -10.21 20.87 6.06
CA LYS A 104 -10.44 21.23 7.47
C LYS A 104 -9.50 22.32 8.00
N SER A 105 -8.55 22.82 7.20
CA SER A 105 -7.70 23.92 7.66
C SER A 105 -8.51 25.21 7.77
N GLU A 106 -8.49 25.81 8.96
CA GLU A 106 -9.08 27.12 9.25
C GLU A 106 -8.03 28.24 9.13
N ILE A 107 -6.75 27.89 8.94
CA ILE A 107 -5.61 28.84 8.93
C ILE A 107 -5.28 29.30 7.50
N LEU A 108 -5.36 28.40 6.52
CA LEU A 108 -5.09 28.74 5.12
C LEU A 108 -6.38 29.22 4.41
N SER A 109 -6.23 30.19 3.49
CA SER A 109 -7.32 30.64 2.63
C SER A 109 -7.84 29.52 1.71
N GLU A 110 -9.08 29.64 1.24
CA GLU A 110 -9.69 28.69 0.30
C GLU A 110 -8.87 28.52 -0.98
N GLU A 111 -8.29 29.60 -1.50
CA GLU A 111 -7.42 29.55 -2.68
C GLU A 111 -6.19 28.66 -2.45
N ARG A 112 -5.52 28.81 -1.30
CA ARG A 112 -4.36 27.98 -0.93
C ARG A 112 -4.77 26.52 -0.72
N LYS A 113 -5.91 26.27 -0.07
CA LYS A 113 -6.47 24.92 0.10
C LYS A 113 -6.76 24.24 -1.23
N ASN A 114 -7.33 24.98 -2.18
CA ASN A 114 -7.62 24.47 -3.53
C ASN A 114 -6.34 24.16 -4.31
N SER A 115 -5.32 25.00 -4.19
CA SER A 115 -4.01 24.77 -4.82
C SER A 115 -3.35 23.47 -4.35
N TYR A 116 -3.26 23.24 -3.03
CA TYR A 116 -2.72 22.00 -2.48
C TYR A 116 -3.58 20.77 -2.79
N THR A 117 -4.90 20.94 -2.79
CA THR A 117 -5.84 19.88 -3.19
C THR A 117 -5.58 19.41 -4.62
N ARG A 118 -5.30 20.35 -5.54
CA ARG A 118 -4.97 20.05 -6.92
C ARG A 118 -3.63 19.32 -7.02
N GLN A 119 -2.59 19.84 -6.38
CA GLN A 119 -1.26 19.21 -6.37
C GLN A 119 -1.31 17.76 -5.86
N ILE A 120 -2.03 17.51 -4.76
CA ILE A 120 -2.17 16.16 -4.22
C ILE A 120 -2.84 15.20 -5.21
N LYS A 121 -3.86 15.65 -5.93
CA LYS A 121 -4.58 14.84 -6.92
C LYS A 121 -3.75 14.51 -8.16
N GLU A 122 -2.92 15.46 -8.59
CA GLU A 122 -2.18 15.38 -9.85
C GLU A 122 -0.78 14.77 -9.68
N GLU A 123 -0.17 14.86 -8.50
CA GLU A 123 1.20 14.40 -8.31
C GLU A 123 1.33 12.90 -7.97
N PRO A 124 2.32 12.21 -8.56
CA PRO A 124 2.74 10.88 -8.13
C PRO A 124 3.24 10.87 -6.66
N PHE A 125 3.67 12.02 -6.14
CA PHE A 125 4.31 12.19 -4.83
C PHE A 125 3.48 13.04 -3.85
N ALA A 126 2.16 12.85 -3.82
CA ALA A 126 1.20 13.59 -2.97
C ALA A 126 1.60 13.83 -1.49
N MET A 127 2.43 12.97 -0.91
CA MET A 127 2.95 13.15 0.47
C MET A 127 3.84 14.38 0.61
N ARG A 128 4.62 14.70 -0.41
CA ARG A 128 5.49 15.89 -0.40
C ARG A 128 4.63 17.15 -0.32
N SER A 129 3.65 17.29 -1.22
CA SER A 129 2.74 18.44 -1.23
C SER A 129 1.94 18.54 0.08
N PHE A 130 1.57 17.40 0.69
CA PHE A 130 0.93 17.39 2.00
C PHE A 130 1.85 17.89 3.12
N VAL A 131 3.13 17.51 3.13
CA VAL A 131 4.12 18.02 4.09
C VAL A 131 4.33 19.53 3.90
N GLU A 132 4.39 20.00 2.66
CA GLU A 132 4.49 21.43 2.34
C GLU A 132 3.26 22.21 2.85
N PHE A 133 2.05 21.67 2.63
CA PHE A 133 0.81 22.20 3.20
C PHE A 133 0.88 22.32 4.74
N LEU A 134 1.27 21.25 5.43
CA LEU A 134 1.37 21.26 6.90
C LEU A 134 2.39 22.28 7.39
N THR A 135 3.49 22.45 6.65
CA THR A 135 4.56 23.40 6.99
C THR A 135 4.08 24.84 6.83
N GLU A 136 3.34 25.15 5.76
CA GLU A 136 2.74 26.46 5.59
C GLU A 136 1.70 26.75 6.68
N GLU A 137 0.84 25.78 6.99
CA GLU A 137 -0.17 25.89 8.04
C GLU A 137 0.46 26.19 9.41
N ASP A 138 1.51 25.46 9.80
CA ASP A 138 2.24 25.67 11.06
C ASP A 138 2.94 27.04 11.10
N ARG A 139 3.55 27.46 9.97
CA ARG A 139 4.20 28.78 9.87
C ARG A 139 3.19 29.91 10.07
N ARG A 140 2.03 29.84 9.41
CA ARG A 140 0.97 30.86 9.53
C ARG A 140 0.29 30.86 10.89
N LYS A 141 0.24 29.71 11.57
CA LYS A 141 -0.27 29.62 12.94
C LYS A 141 0.62 30.34 13.97
N LYS A 142 1.92 30.42 13.68
CA LYS A 142 2.93 31.05 14.55
C LYS A 142 3.15 32.54 14.27
N MET A 143 2.54 33.08 13.22
CA MET A 143 2.48 34.50 12.90
C MET A 143 1.20 35.09 13.49
#